data_AF-A0A1I6UTC2-F1
#
_entry.id   AF-A0A1I6UTC2-F1
#
_cell.length_a   1.000
_cell.length_b   1.000
_cell.length_c   1.000
_cell.angle_alpha   90.00
_cell.angle_beta   90.00
_cell.angle_gamma   90.00
#
_symmetry.space_group_name_H-M   'P 1'
#
loop_
_entity.id
_entity.type
_entity.pdbx_description
1 polymer ?
#
loop_
_entity_poly.entity_id
_entity_poly.type
_entity_poly.pdbx_seq_one_letter_code
_entity_poly.pdbx_strand_id
1 'polypeptide(L)'
;MGYSQEECYEALRKAAEQLGKSPSKSEYDELELRPCANEIHHVCGSWNSAKEEVGLEVHQRASTYSDQDCIDALQEAAEKLGKSPSRADYDSLDILPGSTTIGRRFGGWAAAKKMAELEVLSPGTEREYTKQECLEALLEAAEQLGNSPYIHEYDNLDIHPNSGTIMKYFGGWNEAKREAGLETYNYTKQYCLDSLQKAADELGHSPTQQEYRDLDLEPSITVFQQKFGGWVNAKAEIGLNSRGSVTCSKQDCLEALKEAHERLGHSPTTREYEDLDIRPTVHEIKTVFGSWNDAKQSLGYETIPSSHEITYSREDCIDGLKQAAEQLGVSPTMREYASLGIKPSGRVIKRRFETWNEAKEVAGLEKYDDGTRSDGHYYGPEWGMRREQVLQRDGNQCQRCGIGVEEHIDKYRRSLHVHHIVPFGEFSSHKTANHITNLISICQKCHKSVESKSVEKQCNILGISIPEVSSGNIEGQQKLDQYT
;
A
#
# COMPACT_ATOMS: atom_id res chain seq x y z
N MET A 1 21.79 12.56 -16.79
CA MET A 1 23.06 11.86 -16.48
C MET A 1 23.09 11.76 -14.97
N GLY A 2 23.10 10.55 -14.42
CA GLY A 2 23.19 10.32 -12.98
C GLY A 2 24.65 10.24 -12.54
N TYR A 3 24.91 10.50 -11.27
CA TYR A 3 26.21 10.25 -10.66
C TYR A 3 26.48 8.74 -10.55
N SER A 4 27.73 8.35 -10.72
CA SER A 4 28.25 7.00 -10.49
C SER A 4 28.45 6.72 -9.00
N GLN A 5 28.56 5.44 -8.62
CA GLN A 5 28.85 5.05 -7.24
C GLN A 5 30.21 5.56 -6.78
N GLU A 6 31.21 5.55 -7.65
CA GLU A 6 32.55 6.09 -7.40
C GLU A 6 32.52 7.59 -7.08
N GLU A 7 31.73 8.38 -7.81
CA GLU A 7 31.56 9.82 -7.52
C GLU A 7 30.89 10.04 -6.15
N CYS A 8 29.94 9.18 -5.75
CA CYS A 8 29.36 9.20 -4.41
C CYS A 8 30.39 8.88 -3.31
N TYR A 9 31.27 7.92 -3.56
CA TYR A 9 32.33 7.50 -2.63
C TYR A 9 33.42 8.56 -2.45
N GLU A 10 33.85 9.20 -3.55
CA GLU A 10 34.80 10.31 -3.48
C GLU A 10 34.24 11.49 -2.70
N ALA A 11 32.95 11.82 -2.90
CA ALA A 11 32.31 12.90 -2.16
C ALA A 11 32.23 12.62 -0.66
N LEU A 12 31.96 11.36 -0.25
CA LEU A 12 31.99 10.94 1.15
C LEU A 12 33.40 11.00 1.77
N ARG A 13 34.43 10.56 1.05
CA ARG A 13 35.83 10.64 1.51
C ARG A 13 36.26 12.10 1.71
N LYS A 14 35.91 12.97 0.77
CA LYS A 14 36.19 14.41 0.85
C LYS A 14 35.48 15.06 2.02
N ALA A 15 34.22 14.71 2.27
CA ALA A 15 33.48 15.19 3.43
C ALA A 15 34.13 14.75 4.75
N ALA A 16 34.57 13.49 4.83
CA ALA A 16 35.23 12.97 6.01
C ALA A 16 36.59 13.64 6.29
N GLU A 17 37.35 13.93 5.23
CA GLU A 17 38.61 14.68 5.32
C GLU A 17 38.38 16.12 5.82
N GLN A 18 37.35 16.80 5.31
CA GLN A 18 37.04 18.18 5.73
C GLN A 18 36.56 18.26 7.19
N LEU A 19 35.79 17.28 7.66
CA LEU A 19 35.29 17.26 9.04
C LEU A 19 36.24 16.58 10.03
N GLY A 20 37.28 15.88 9.54
CA GLY A 20 38.16 15.05 10.37
C GLY A 20 37.46 13.88 11.06
N LYS A 21 36.24 13.52 10.62
CA LYS A 21 35.38 12.46 11.18
C LYS A 21 34.39 11.97 10.13
N SER A 22 33.73 10.84 10.39
CA SER A 22 32.65 10.35 9.53
C SER A 22 31.49 11.36 9.50
N PRO A 23 31.07 11.87 8.33
CA PRO A 23 30.08 12.95 8.21
C PRO A 23 28.66 12.45 8.52
N SER A 24 27.90 13.07 9.43
CA SER A 24 26.45 12.82 9.49
C SER A 24 25.74 13.35 8.23
N LYS A 25 24.48 12.96 8.00
CA LYS A 25 23.72 13.45 6.85
C LYS A 25 23.56 14.98 6.87
N SER A 26 23.27 15.55 8.05
CA SER A 26 23.14 17.01 8.24
C SER A 26 24.47 17.72 7.99
N GLU A 27 25.56 17.22 8.58
CA GLU A 27 26.89 17.82 8.41
C GLU A 27 27.37 17.72 6.96
N TYR A 28 27.04 16.63 6.25
CA TYR A 28 27.35 16.50 4.83
C TYR A 28 26.58 17.51 3.98
N ASP A 29 25.28 17.69 4.24
CA ASP A 29 24.45 18.65 3.50
C ASP A 29 24.92 20.10 3.73
N GLU A 30 25.47 20.41 4.91
CA GLU A 30 26.10 21.71 5.25
C GLU A 30 27.40 21.99 4.49
N LEU A 31 28.12 20.95 4.02
CA LEU A 31 29.35 21.12 3.22
C LEU A 31 29.06 21.48 1.75
N GLU A 32 27.79 21.49 1.34
CA GLU A 32 27.31 21.77 -0.02
C GLU A 32 28.00 20.93 -1.12
N LEU A 33 28.51 19.75 -0.76
CA LEU A 33 29.17 18.83 -1.69
C LEU A 33 28.16 18.22 -2.67
N ARG A 34 28.67 17.74 -3.82
CA ARG A 34 27.90 17.00 -4.82
C ARG A 34 28.54 15.63 -5.05
N PRO A 35 27.75 14.55 -5.14
CA PRO A 35 26.27 14.49 -5.11
C PRO A 35 25.68 14.80 -3.71
N CYS A 36 24.41 15.25 -3.60
CA CYS A 36 23.83 15.50 -2.27
C CYS A 36 23.54 14.19 -1.54
N ALA A 37 23.24 14.24 -0.24
CA ALA A 37 23.05 13.03 0.53
C ALA A 37 21.88 12.14 0.05
N ASN A 38 20.85 12.74 -0.58
CA ASN A 38 19.77 11.99 -1.21
C ASN A 38 20.22 11.28 -2.50
N GLU A 39 21.05 11.92 -3.34
CA GLU A 39 21.59 11.23 -4.52
C GLU A 39 22.52 10.08 -4.15
N ILE A 40 23.35 10.24 -3.12
CA ILE A 40 24.21 9.17 -2.58
C ILE A 40 23.34 7.99 -2.11
N HIS A 41 22.24 8.27 -1.40
CA HIS A 41 21.27 7.24 -1.01
C HIS A 41 20.68 6.52 -2.23
N HIS A 42 20.26 7.25 -3.26
CA HIS A 42 19.64 6.64 -4.44
C HIS A 42 20.62 5.81 -5.29
N VAL A 43 21.86 6.26 -5.43
CA VAL A 43 22.88 5.60 -6.27
C VAL A 43 23.53 4.42 -5.56
N CYS A 44 23.77 4.54 -4.25
CA CYS A 44 24.42 3.49 -3.44
C CYS A 44 23.42 2.62 -2.67
N GLY A 45 22.10 2.82 -2.88
CA GLY A 45 21.02 2.12 -2.18
C GLY A 45 20.79 2.59 -0.74
N SER A 46 21.85 2.91 0.01
CA SER A 46 21.73 3.54 1.33
C SER A 46 22.95 4.40 1.69
N TRP A 47 22.74 5.41 2.53
CA TRP A 47 23.80 6.28 3.06
C TRP A 47 24.84 5.52 3.89
N ASN A 48 24.40 4.52 4.66
CA ASN A 48 25.29 3.74 5.51
C ASN A 48 26.07 2.70 4.70
N SER A 49 25.45 2.08 3.70
CA SER A 49 26.14 1.21 2.75
C SER A 49 27.25 1.98 2.01
N ALA A 50 26.96 3.22 1.59
CA ALA A 50 27.96 4.05 0.95
C ALA A 50 29.16 4.37 1.86
N LYS A 51 28.93 4.57 3.17
CA LYS A 51 29.98 4.78 4.17
C LYS A 51 30.79 3.52 4.47
N GLU A 52 30.13 2.36 4.56
CA GLU A 52 30.79 1.06 4.75
C GLU A 52 31.79 0.78 3.62
N GLU A 53 31.38 0.99 2.37
CA GLU A 53 32.22 0.78 1.19
C GLU A 53 33.45 1.69 1.14
N VAL A 54 33.35 2.91 1.68
CA VAL A 54 34.51 3.81 1.77
C VAL A 54 35.29 3.70 3.08
N GLY A 55 34.97 2.72 3.93
CA GLY A 55 35.65 2.48 5.20
C GLY A 55 35.42 3.59 6.24
N LEU A 56 34.36 4.37 6.10
CA LEU A 56 33.97 5.38 7.07
C LEU A 56 33.13 4.74 8.18
N GLU A 57 33.34 5.18 9.42
CA GLU A 57 32.51 4.72 10.54
C GLU A 57 31.04 4.97 10.24
N VAL A 58 30.27 3.89 10.11
CA VAL A 58 28.83 3.99 10.10
C VAL A 58 28.36 4.22 11.52
N HIS A 59 27.78 5.39 11.74
CA HIS A 59 26.81 5.51 12.81
C HIS A 59 25.61 4.66 12.38
N GLN A 60 25.61 3.39 12.81
CA GLN A 60 24.33 2.77 13.14
C GLN A 60 23.61 3.80 14.02
N ARG A 61 22.28 3.94 13.87
CA ARG A 61 21.53 4.52 14.99
C ARG A 61 21.79 3.56 16.15
N ALA A 62 22.86 3.81 16.90
CA ALA A 62 23.03 3.31 18.23
C ALA A 62 21.69 3.66 18.87
N SER A 63 20.94 2.64 19.28
CA SER A 63 19.90 2.88 20.24
C SER A 63 20.62 3.61 21.37
N THR A 64 20.29 4.89 21.59
CA THR A 64 21.03 5.79 22.49
C THR A 64 21.05 5.32 23.94
N TYR A 65 20.31 4.24 24.20
CA TYR A 65 20.09 3.59 25.48
C TYR A 65 20.26 2.09 25.22
N SER A 66 20.81 1.35 26.16
CA SER A 66 20.86 -0.12 26.20
C SER A 66 19.55 -0.67 26.79
N ASP A 67 19.40 -2.00 26.81
CA ASP A 67 18.29 -2.64 27.54
C ASP A 67 18.39 -2.29 29.03
N GLN A 68 19.61 -2.20 29.56
CA GLN A 68 19.89 -1.83 30.94
C GLN A 68 19.52 -0.37 31.23
N ASP A 69 19.86 0.57 30.35
CA ASP A 69 19.51 1.99 30.56
C ASP A 69 17.99 2.20 30.62
N CYS A 70 17.22 1.42 29.85
CA CYS A 70 15.76 1.45 29.92
C CYS A 70 15.20 0.80 31.19
N ILE A 71 15.86 -0.23 31.73
CA ILE A 71 15.49 -0.88 32.98
C ILE A 71 15.79 0.04 34.16
N ASP A 72 16.97 0.63 34.20
CA ASP A 72 17.41 1.55 35.25
C ASP A 72 16.49 2.77 35.32
N ALA A 73 16.13 3.33 34.15
CA ALA A 73 15.21 4.46 34.08
C ALA A 73 13.79 4.12 34.60
N LEU A 74 13.30 2.89 34.36
CA LEU A 74 12.02 2.43 34.92
C LEU A 74 12.09 2.24 36.43
N GLN A 75 13.21 1.74 36.95
CA GLN A 75 13.43 1.56 38.39
C GLN A 75 13.57 2.90 39.10
N GLU A 76 14.28 3.87 38.52
CA GLU A 76 14.37 5.25 39.01
C GLU A 76 12.98 5.90 39.07
N ALA A 77 12.17 5.72 38.03
CA ALA A 77 10.80 6.20 38.02
C ALA A 77 9.95 5.57 39.13
N ALA A 78 10.11 4.27 39.37
CA ALA A 78 9.40 3.57 40.45
C ALA A 78 9.81 4.05 41.84
N GLU A 79 11.11 4.32 42.05
CA GLU A 79 11.64 4.86 43.30
C GLU A 79 11.11 6.28 43.55
N LYS A 80 11.13 7.15 42.55
CA LYS A 80 10.60 8.53 42.66
C LYS A 80 9.09 8.56 42.97
N LEU A 81 8.31 7.61 42.46
CA LEU A 81 6.87 7.56 42.67
C LEU A 81 6.46 6.72 43.90
N GLY A 82 7.36 5.93 44.45
CA GLY A 82 7.06 4.92 45.48
C GLY A 82 6.09 3.83 45.01
N LYS A 83 5.85 3.70 43.70
CA LYS A 83 4.94 2.74 43.06
C LYS A 83 5.42 2.43 41.65
N SER A 84 4.99 1.30 41.08
CA SER A 84 5.27 0.97 39.68
C SER A 84 4.69 2.04 38.73
N PRO A 85 5.50 2.68 37.87
CA PRO A 85 5.06 3.79 37.03
C PRO A 85 4.04 3.34 35.96
N SER A 86 2.94 4.07 35.83
CA SER A 86 2.16 4.03 34.59
C SER A 86 2.94 4.75 33.47
N ARG A 87 2.50 4.61 32.21
CA ARG A 87 3.15 5.31 31.11
C ARG A 87 3.03 6.83 31.26
N ALA A 88 1.86 7.31 31.67
CA ALA A 88 1.61 8.73 31.94
C ALA A 88 2.41 9.24 33.15
N ASP A 89 2.49 8.46 34.24
CA ASP A 89 3.34 8.81 35.37
C ASP A 89 4.81 8.97 34.92
N TYR A 90 5.32 8.03 34.11
CA TYR A 90 6.69 8.07 33.61
C TYR A 90 6.97 9.28 32.72
N ASP A 91 6.07 9.58 31.79
CA ASP A 91 6.21 10.73 30.89
C ASP A 91 6.19 12.07 31.65
N SER A 92 5.61 12.11 32.85
CA SER A 92 5.62 13.30 33.72
C SER A 92 6.92 13.52 34.49
N LEU A 93 7.80 12.51 34.58
CA LEU A 93 9.02 12.56 35.42
C LEU A 93 10.25 13.11 34.69
N ASP A 94 10.14 13.45 33.41
CA ASP A 94 11.25 13.92 32.55
C ASP A 94 12.51 13.02 32.64
N ILE A 95 12.28 11.71 32.76
CA ILE A 95 13.34 10.68 32.81
C ILE A 95 13.61 10.18 31.39
N LEU A 96 14.89 10.07 31.05
CA LEU A 96 15.33 9.47 29.79
C LEU A 96 15.82 8.05 30.03
N PRO A 97 15.57 7.10 29.09
CA PRO A 97 14.85 7.27 27.82
C PRO A 97 13.32 7.38 27.93
N GLY A 98 12.72 8.27 27.13
CA GLY A 98 11.26 8.47 27.11
C GLY A 98 10.44 7.21 26.79
N SER A 99 9.17 7.17 27.22
CA SER A 99 8.35 5.94 27.25
C SER A 99 8.19 5.25 25.89
N THR A 100 8.19 6.02 24.80
CA THR A 100 8.11 5.50 23.42
C THR A 100 9.36 4.70 23.04
N THR A 101 10.54 5.12 23.51
CA THR A 101 11.82 4.42 23.26
C THR A 101 11.86 3.10 24.01
N ILE A 102 11.48 3.10 25.28
CA ILE A 102 11.37 1.89 26.12
C ILE A 102 10.36 0.90 25.51
N GLY A 103 9.17 1.38 25.14
CA GLY A 103 8.11 0.54 24.57
C GLY A 103 8.49 -0.12 23.24
N ARG A 104 9.17 0.60 22.33
CA ARG A 104 9.65 0.02 21.06
C ARG A 104 10.72 -1.04 21.27
N ARG A 105 11.56 -0.88 22.28
CA ARG A 105 12.69 -1.77 22.54
C ARG A 105 12.28 -3.12 23.12
N PHE A 106 11.36 -3.13 24.08
CA PHE A 106 10.91 -4.37 24.75
C PHE A 106 9.65 -5.00 24.13
N GLY A 107 9.16 -4.47 23.01
CA GLY A 107 7.92 -4.93 22.40
C GLY A 107 6.66 -4.59 23.22
N GLY A 108 6.74 -3.56 24.07
CA GLY A 108 5.62 -3.04 24.86
C GLY A 108 6.03 -2.58 26.27
N TRP A 109 5.24 -1.66 26.83
CA TRP A 109 5.47 -1.10 28.19
C TRP A 109 5.35 -2.17 29.30
N ALA A 110 4.41 -3.09 29.16
CA ALA A 110 4.23 -4.19 30.11
C ALA A 110 5.43 -5.17 30.09
N ALA A 111 6.00 -5.41 28.91
CA ALA A 111 7.20 -6.23 28.77
C ALA A 111 8.42 -5.54 29.40
N ALA A 112 8.58 -4.23 29.19
CA ALA A 112 9.65 -3.46 29.82
C ALA A 112 9.57 -3.47 31.36
N LYS A 113 8.38 -3.27 31.93
CA LYS A 113 8.18 -3.36 33.39
C LYS A 113 8.48 -4.75 33.95
N LYS A 114 8.13 -5.80 33.22
CA LYS A 114 8.47 -7.18 33.58
C LYS A 114 9.99 -7.40 33.63
N MET A 115 10.72 -6.84 32.66
CA MET A 115 12.19 -6.91 32.62
C MET A 115 12.85 -6.10 33.72
N ALA A 116 12.22 -5.00 34.16
CA ALA A 116 12.67 -4.17 35.26
C ALA A 116 12.26 -4.69 36.66
N GLU A 117 11.65 -5.89 36.74
CA GLU A 117 11.09 -6.50 37.96
C GLU A 117 10.06 -5.62 38.68
N LEU A 118 9.42 -4.71 37.93
CA LEU A 118 8.37 -3.84 38.45
C LEU A 118 7.01 -4.52 38.33
N GLU A 119 6.12 -4.24 39.28
CA GLU A 119 4.77 -4.74 39.25
C GLU A 119 4.09 -4.30 37.94
N VAL A 120 3.82 -5.28 37.07
CA VAL A 120 3.04 -5.07 35.86
C VAL A 120 1.59 -5.07 36.29
N LEU A 121 0.97 -3.89 36.40
CA LEU A 121 -0.49 -3.80 36.37
C LEU A 121 -0.95 -4.52 35.09
N SER A 122 -1.57 -5.67 35.29
CA SER A 122 -1.78 -6.73 34.31
C SER A 122 -2.20 -6.21 32.93
N PRO A 123 -1.63 -6.72 31.82
CA PRO A 123 -2.19 -6.50 30.50
C PRO A 123 -3.52 -7.25 30.43
N GLY A 124 -4.63 -6.55 30.61
CA GLY A 124 -5.96 -7.11 30.40
C GLY A 124 -6.82 -7.34 31.65
N THR A 125 -6.75 -6.46 32.65
CA THR A 125 -7.96 -6.14 33.40
C THR A 125 -8.17 -4.65 33.27
N GLU A 126 -8.99 -4.27 32.29
CA GLU A 126 -9.80 -3.05 32.38
C GLU A 126 -10.28 -2.99 33.84
N ARG A 127 -10.12 -1.86 34.53
CA ARG A 127 -10.98 -1.58 35.67
C ARG A 127 -12.40 -1.90 35.19
N GLU A 128 -13.05 -2.91 35.75
CA GLU A 128 -14.41 -3.25 35.36
C GLU A 128 -15.28 -2.10 35.83
N TYR A 129 -15.65 -1.23 34.89
CA TYR A 129 -16.58 -0.16 35.18
C TYR A 129 -17.97 -0.77 35.28
N THR A 130 -18.76 -0.27 36.20
CA THR A 130 -20.19 -0.56 36.22
C THR A 130 -20.89 0.32 35.19
N LYS A 131 -22.08 -0.11 34.74
CA LYS A 131 -22.96 0.78 33.98
C LYS A 131 -23.21 2.08 34.74
N GLN A 132 -23.37 2.01 36.07
CA GLN A 132 -23.59 3.17 36.92
C GLN A 132 -22.40 4.16 36.88
N GLU A 133 -21.16 3.68 37.01
CA GLU A 133 -19.96 4.53 36.90
C GLU A 133 -19.84 5.20 35.52
N CYS A 134 -20.27 4.52 34.45
CA CYS A 134 -20.31 5.12 33.11
C CYS A 134 -21.36 6.23 33.00
N LEU A 135 -22.52 6.08 33.65
CA LEU A 135 -23.56 7.11 33.67
C LEU A 135 -23.14 8.31 34.52
N GLU A 136 -22.50 8.06 35.67
CA GLU A 136 -21.96 9.11 36.54
C GLU A 136 -20.89 9.94 35.82
N ALA A 137 -20.00 9.29 35.07
CA ALA A 137 -19.00 9.98 34.27
C ALA A 137 -19.62 10.86 33.17
N LEU A 138 -20.70 10.40 32.52
CA LEU A 138 -21.44 11.21 31.54
C LEU A 138 -22.14 12.41 32.18
N LEU A 139 -22.70 12.25 33.38
CA LEU A 139 -23.34 13.34 34.11
C LEU A 139 -22.32 14.36 34.60
N GLU A 140 -21.16 13.90 35.09
CA GLU A 140 -20.04 14.77 35.48
C GLU A 140 -19.55 15.60 34.29
N ALA A 141 -19.36 14.96 33.13
CA ALA A 141 -18.99 15.66 31.91
C ALA A 141 -20.04 16.71 31.50
N ALA A 142 -21.33 16.40 31.65
CA ALA A 142 -22.40 17.35 31.36
C ALA A 142 -22.43 18.55 32.31
N GLU A 143 -22.11 18.33 33.59
CA GLU A 143 -21.97 19.39 34.58
C GLU A 143 -20.78 20.29 34.27
N GLN A 144 -19.63 19.71 33.91
CA GLN A 144 -18.42 20.47 33.58
C GLN A 144 -18.57 21.32 32.31
N LEU A 145 -19.28 20.81 31.30
CA LEU A 145 -19.47 21.51 30.02
C LEU A 145 -20.72 22.42 30.01
N GLY A 146 -21.64 22.25 30.96
CA GLY A 146 -22.92 22.97 31.02
C GLY A 146 -23.89 22.59 29.90
N ASN A 147 -23.60 21.51 29.16
CA ASN A 147 -24.40 20.97 28.07
C ASN A 147 -24.29 19.43 28.07
N SER A 148 -25.00 18.77 27.16
CA SER A 148 -24.96 17.31 27.04
C SER A 148 -23.71 16.89 26.24
N PRO A 149 -22.67 16.26 26.83
CA PRO A 149 -21.33 16.12 26.22
C PRO A 149 -21.35 15.49 24.82
N TYR A 150 -20.64 16.10 23.86
CA TYR A 150 -20.23 15.43 22.63
C TYR A 150 -19.10 14.41 22.94
N ILE A 151 -18.91 13.42 22.06
CA ILE A 151 -17.90 12.37 22.29
C ILE A 151 -16.48 12.94 22.33
N HIS A 152 -16.17 13.89 21.43
CA HIS A 152 -14.87 14.54 21.38
C HIS A 152 -14.66 15.51 22.56
N GLU A 153 -15.71 16.21 23.01
CA GLU A 153 -15.65 17.04 24.22
C GLU A 153 -15.38 16.17 25.44
N TYR A 154 -16.09 15.06 25.58
CA TYR A 154 -15.88 14.10 26.65
C TYR A 154 -14.46 13.53 26.66
N ASP A 155 -13.93 13.16 25.49
CA ASP A 155 -12.57 12.60 25.37
C ASP A 155 -11.46 13.64 25.64
N ASN A 156 -11.80 14.94 25.58
CA ASN A 156 -10.91 16.03 25.98
C ASN A 156 -10.98 16.35 27.49
N LEU A 157 -11.94 15.77 28.22
CA LEU A 157 -12.02 15.89 29.68
C LEU A 157 -11.19 14.78 30.34
N ASP A 158 -10.58 15.08 31.49
CA ASP A 158 -9.86 14.10 32.31
C ASP A 158 -10.83 13.26 33.15
N ILE A 159 -11.83 12.67 32.48
CA ILE A 159 -12.92 11.88 33.08
C ILE A 159 -12.79 10.42 32.64
N HIS A 160 -13.07 9.50 33.56
CA HIS A 160 -13.03 8.07 33.31
C HIS A 160 -14.35 7.40 33.71
N PRO A 161 -14.82 6.37 32.97
CA PRO A 161 -14.16 5.68 31.84
C PRO A 161 -14.13 6.46 30.52
N ASN A 162 -13.21 6.15 29.60
CA ASN A 162 -13.17 6.79 28.28
C ASN A 162 -14.41 6.48 27.41
N SER A 163 -14.63 7.25 26.34
CA SER A 163 -15.80 7.09 25.48
C SER A 163 -15.95 5.68 24.89
N GLY A 164 -14.84 5.03 24.53
CA GLY A 164 -14.79 3.66 24.03
C GLY A 164 -15.32 2.63 25.03
N THR A 165 -14.95 2.76 26.30
CA THR A 165 -15.44 1.90 27.38
C THR A 165 -16.93 2.13 27.62
N ILE A 166 -17.39 3.38 27.67
CA ILE A 166 -18.84 3.69 27.81
C ILE A 166 -19.64 3.06 26.66
N MET A 167 -19.19 3.20 25.41
CA MET A 167 -19.88 2.59 24.27
C MET A 167 -19.97 1.06 24.34
N LYS A 168 -18.97 0.39 24.93
CA LYS A 168 -18.96 -1.06 25.12
C LYS A 168 -20.07 -1.54 26.07
N TYR A 169 -20.37 -0.79 27.14
CA TYR A 169 -21.40 -1.15 28.12
C TYR A 169 -22.84 -0.88 27.64
N PHE A 170 -23.04 0.14 26.80
CA PHE A 170 -24.37 0.60 26.39
C PHE A 170 -24.71 0.30 24.92
N GLY A 171 -23.75 -0.20 24.13
CA GLY A 171 -23.93 -0.48 22.71
C GLY A 171 -23.95 0.78 21.83
N GLY A 172 -23.66 1.94 22.40
CA GLY A 172 -23.54 3.21 21.68
C GLY A 172 -23.60 4.44 22.59
N TRP A 173 -22.95 5.53 22.16
CA TRP A 173 -22.85 6.78 22.92
C TRP A 173 -24.22 7.42 23.20
N ASN A 174 -25.09 7.46 22.18
CA ASN A 174 -26.44 8.00 22.33
C ASN A 174 -27.35 7.12 23.20
N GLU A 175 -27.08 5.82 23.31
CA GLU A 175 -27.82 4.96 24.23
C GLU A 175 -27.39 5.24 25.68
N ALA A 176 -26.08 5.37 25.92
CA ALA A 176 -25.54 5.77 27.21
C ALA A 176 -26.06 7.13 27.67
N LYS A 177 -26.10 8.13 26.77
CA LYS A 177 -26.69 9.46 27.05
C LYS A 177 -28.19 9.37 27.36
N ARG A 178 -28.94 8.52 26.66
CA ARG A 178 -30.38 8.31 26.92
C ARG A 178 -30.61 7.70 28.30
N GLU A 179 -29.83 6.69 28.66
CA GLU A 179 -29.88 6.07 29.99
C GLU A 179 -29.44 7.05 31.09
N ALA A 180 -28.51 7.97 30.80
CA ALA A 180 -28.09 9.04 31.70
C ALA A 180 -29.11 10.20 31.83
N GLY A 181 -30.21 10.18 31.06
CA GLY A 181 -31.17 11.28 31.01
C GLY A 181 -30.64 12.55 30.34
N LEU A 182 -29.52 12.44 29.63
CA LEU A 182 -28.91 13.54 28.88
C LEU A 182 -29.56 13.68 27.51
N GLU A 183 -29.65 14.90 27.00
CA GLU A 183 -30.17 15.15 25.66
C GLU A 183 -29.33 14.38 24.63
N THR A 184 -29.92 13.39 23.98
CA THR A 184 -29.27 12.69 22.89
C THR A 184 -29.34 13.55 21.64
N TYR A 185 -28.23 13.64 20.90
CA TYR A 185 -28.24 14.30 19.60
C TYR A 185 -28.93 13.39 18.59
N ASN A 186 -30.27 13.47 18.53
CA ASN A 186 -30.97 13.04 17.34
C ASN A 186 -30.70 14.10 16.29
N TYR A 187 -29.65 13.89 15.49
CA TYR A 187 -29.36 14.75 14.36
C TYR A 187 -30.58 14.78 13.45
N THR A 188 -31.38 15.83 13.61
CA THR A 188 -32.51 16.11 12.74
C THR A 188 -31.94 16.39 11.36
N LYS A 189 -32.75 16.18 10.31
CA LYS A 189 -32.32 16.59 8.97
C LYS A 189 -31.92 18.07 8.97
N GLN A 190 -32.69 18.92 9.63
CA GLN A 190 -32.40 20.35 9.71
C GLN A 190 -31.02 20.65 10.31
N TYR A 191 -30.66 20.04 11.44
CA TYR A 191 -29.35 20.26 12.07
C TYR A 191 -28.18 19.87 11.14
N CYS A 192 -28.32 18.77 10.40
CA CYS A 192 -27.31 18.35 9.44
C CYS A 192 -27.14 19.39 8.32
N LEU A 193 -28.25 19.95 7.84
CA LEU A 193 -28.25 20.99 6.81
C LEU A 193 -27.64 22.29 7.33
N ASP A 194 -27.97 22.70 8.55
CA ASP A 194 -27.43 23.92 9.17
C ASP A 194 -25.91 23.81 9.38
N SER A 195 -25.41 22.64 9.79
CA SER A 195 -23.97 22.40 9.94
C SER A 195 -23.21 22.41 8.61
N LEU A 196 -23.79 21.84 7.56
CA LEU A 196 -23.24 21.95 6.21
C LEU A 196 -23.20 23.40 5.70
N GLN A 197 -24.24 24.18 6.01
CA GLN A 197 -24.28 25.60 5.63
C GLN A 197 -23.19 26.39 6.37
N LYS A 198 -23.02 26.16 7.68
CA LYS A 198 -21.94 26.75 8.47
C LYS A 198 -20.57 26.44 7.89
N ALA A 199 -20.31 25.19 7.51
CA ALA A 199 -19.07 24.80 6.86
C ALA A 199 -18.83 25.54 5.53
N ALA A 200 -19.89 25.74 4.74
CA ALA A 200 -19.81 26.49 3.48
C ALA A 200 -19.53 27.98 3.70
N ASP A 201 -20.12 28.57 4.74
CA ASP A 201 -19.93 29.97 5.10
C ASP A 201 -18.50 30.22 5.62
N GLU A 202 -17.93 29.29 6.40
CA GLU A 202 -16.54 29.39 6.90
C GLU A 202 -15.49 29.22 5.80
N LEU A 203 -15.72 28.33 4.82
CA LEU A 203 -14.79 28.09 3.71
C LEU A 203 -14.99 29.05 2.53
N GLY A 204 -16.15 29.73 2.46
CA GLY A 204 -16.54 30.54 1.31
C GLY A 204 -16.82 29.73 0.03
N HIS A 205 -16.92 28.39 0.13
CA HIS A 205 -17.26 27.49 -0.97
C HIS A 205 -17.95 26.21 -0.47
N SER A 206 -18.53 25.44 -1.40
CA SER A 206 -19.14 24.13 -1.07
C SER A 206 -18.09 23.20 -0.44
N PRO A 207 -18.30 22.70 0.78
CA PRO A 207 -17.34 21.86 1.47
C PRO A 207 -17.22 20.47 0.81
N THR A 208 -15.99 19.99 0.69
CA THR A 208 -15.68 18.57 0.49
C THR A 208 -15.81 17.81 1.81
N GLN A 209 -15.87 16.48 1.72
CA GLN A 209 -15.88 15.62 2.91
C GLN A 209 -14.63 15.79 3.78
N GLN A 210 -13.46 16.01 3.15
CA GLN A 210 -12.23 16.17 3.89
C GLN A 210 -12.18 17.55 4.57
N GLU A 211 -12.52 18.62 3.86
CA GLU A 211 -12.56 19.97 4.44
C GLU A 211 -13.56 20.08 5.60
N TYR A 212 -14.72 19.44 5.50
CA TYR A 212 -15.67 19.40 6.61
C TYR A 212 -15.13 18.65 7.84
N ARG A 213 -14.31 17.60 7.64
CA ARG A 213 -13.61 16.93 8.76
C ARG A 213 -12.51 17.80 9.34
N ASP A 214 -11.79 18.52 8.48
CA ASP A 214 -10.69 19.38 8.90
C ASP A 214 -11.18 20.61 9.68
N LEU A 215 -12.43 21.04 9.47
CA LEU A 215 -13.13 22.04 10.29
C LEU A 215 -13.66 21.50 11.63
N ASP A 216 -13.56 20.19 11.86
CA ASP A 216 -14.02 19.52 13.09
C ASP A 216 -15.50 19.81 13.43
N LEU A 217 -16.36 19.84 12.40
CA LEU A 217 -17.79 20.11 12.55
C LEU A 217 -18.63 18.83 12.73
N GLU A 218 -19.67 18.91 13.57
CA GLU A 218 -20.65 17.84 13.80
C GLU A 218 -21.93 18.09 12.99
N PRO A 219 -22.63 17.05 12.47
CA PRO A 219 -22.42 15.63 12.74
C PRO A 219 -21.34 15.00 11.85
N SER A 220 -20.82 13.83 12.25
CA SER A 220 -19.92 13.05 11.38
C SER A 220 -20.54 12.70 10.02
N ILE A 221 -19.69 12.49 9.01
CA ILE A 221 -20.10 12.19 7.61
C ILE A 221 -21.06 10.99 7.50
N THR A 222 -20.94 10.01 8.40
CA THR A 222 -21.78 8.81 8.40
C THR A 222 -23.24 9.12 8.72
N VAL A 223 -23.52 10.19 9.46
CA VAL A 223 -24.89 10.66 9.74
C VAL A 223 -25.56 11.19 8.47
N PHE A 224 -24.80 11.88 7.62
CA PHE A 224 -25.30 12.32 6.31
C PHE A 224 -25.63 11.15 5.39
N GLN A 225 -24.83 10.07 5.45
CA GLN A 225 -25.11 8.83 4.72
C GLN A 225 -26.42 8.20 5.19
N GLN A 226 -26.68 8.14 6.49
CA GLN A 226 -27.88 7.52 7.07
C GLN A 226 -29.15 8.34 6.85
N LYS A 227 -29.07 9.68 6.97
CA LYS A 227 -30.26 10.56 6.95
C LYS A 227 -30.64 11.04 5.55
N PHE A 228 -29.67 11.20 4.65
CA PHE A 228 -29.86 11.77 3.31
C PHE A 228 -29.51 10.77 2.19
N GLY A 229 -29.01 9.58 2.53
CA GLY A 229 -28.54 8.61 1.54
C GLY A 229 -27.19 8.99 0.91
N GLY A 230 -26.51 10.02 1.45
CA GLY A 230 -25.19 10.44 1.00
C GLY A 230 -24.94 11.94 1.15
N TRP A 231 -23.66 12.30 1.22
CA TRP A 231 -23.16 13.68 1.33
C TRP A 231 -23.67 14.59 0.20
N VAL A 232 -23.69 14.08 -1.03
CA VAL A 232 -24.15 14.84 -2.22
C VAL A 232 -25.64 15.19 -2.10
N ASN A 233 -26.45 14.30 -1.55
CA ASN A 233 -27.88 14.54 -1.36
C ASN A 233 -28.12 15.59 -0.26
N ALA A 234 -27.35 15.53 0.82
CA ALA A 234 -27.44 16.54 1.88
C ALA A 234 -27.07 17.94 1.34
N LYS A 235 -26.02 18.05 0.52
CA LYS A 235 -25.66 19.31 -0.15
C LYS A 235 -26.71 19.76 -1.17
N ALA A 236 -27.41 18.84 -1.81
CA ALA A 236 -28.51 19.15 -2.72
C ALA A 236 -29.67 19.86 -2.01
N GLU A 237 -30.02 19.43 -0.79
CA GLU A 237 -31.15 19.97 -0.04
C GLU A 237 -30.97 21.45 0.36
N ILE A 238 -29.74 21.94 0.47
CA ILE A 238 -29.41 23.35 0.79
C ILE A 238 -28.77 24.11 -0.39
N GLY A 239 -28.82 23.55 -1.59
CA GLY A 239 -28.29 24.24 -2.78
C GLY A 239 -26.77 24.40 -2.81
N LEU A 240 -26.02 23.69 -1.95
CA LEU A 240 -24.55 23.67 -1.96
C LEU A 240 -23.96 22.82 -3.09
N ASN A 241 -24.78 22.38 -4.04
CA ASN A 241 -24.31 21.71 -5.25
C ASN A 241 -23.75 22.73 -6.26
N SER A 242 -22.54 23.21 -6.01
CA SER A 242 -21.57 23.67 -7.03
C SER A 242 -20.21 23.82 -6.34
N ARG A 243 -19.18 23.03 -6.63
CA ARG A 243 -18.60 22.71 -7.93
C ARG A 243 -18.34 21.22 -8.12
N GLY A 244 -19.15 20.62 -8.98
CA GLY A 244 -19.05 19.23 -9.41
C GLY A 244 -20.33 18.87 -10.15
N SER A 245 -20.51 19.44 -11.35
CA SER A 245 -21.67 19.38 -12.25
C SER A 245 -22.40 20.71 -12.39
N VAL A 246 -21.75 21.70 -12.99
CA VAL A 246 -22.47 22.51 -13.98
C VAL A 246 -22.69 21.53 -15.13
N THR A 247 -23.92 21.05 -15.30
CA THR A 247 -24.29 20.53 -16.62
C THR A 247 -24.18 21.73 -17.56
N CYS A 248 -23.07 21.88 -18.29
CA CYS A 248 -23.09 22.76 -19.45
C CYS A 248 -24.24 22.27 -20.32
N SER A 249 -25.16 23.17 -20.70
CA SER A 249 -26.16 22.74 -21.65
C SER A 249 -25.44 22.36 -22.93
N LYS A 250 -26.03 21.46 -23.73
CA LYS A 250 -25.45 21.08 -25.03
C LYS A 250 -25.10 22.32 -25.86
N GLN A 251 -25.86 23.40 -25.71
CA GLN A 251 -25.63 24.68 -26.37
C GLN A 251 -24.39 25.41 -25.83
N ASP A 252 -24.23 25.53 -24.51
CA ASP A 252 -23.08 26.22 -23.89
C ASP A 252 -21.76 25.54 -24.26
N CYS A 253 -21.75 24.20 -24.28
CA CYS A 253 -20.57 23.45 -24.68
C CYS A 253 -20.22 23.68 -26.18
N LEU A 254 -21.22 23.90 -27.05
CA LEU A 254 -21.01 24.22 -28.47
C LEU A 254 -20.53 25.66 -28.68
N GLU A 255 -21.05 26.61 -27.92
CA GLU A 255 -20.64 28.02 -27.98
C GLU A 255 -19.19 28.19 -27.54
N ALA A 256 -18.78 27.51 -26.47
CA ALA A 256 -17.39 27.54 -26.03
C ALA A 256 -16.42 26.89 -27.04
N LEU A 257 -16.84 25.82 -27.73
CA LEU A 257 -16.05 25.23 -28.81
C LEU A 257 -15.93 26.15 -30.03
N LYS A 258 -16.97 26.93 -30.35
CA LYS A 258 -16.91 27.96 -31.40
C LYS A 258 -15.98 29.09 -31.00
N GLU A 259 -16.07 29.58 -29.77
CA GLU A 259 -15.17 30.61 -29.25
C GLU A 259 -13.71 30.15 -29.30
N ALA A 260 -13.42 28.92 -28.88
CA ALA A 260 -12.09 28.34 -28.98
C ALA A 260 -11.59 28.25 -30.43
N HIS A 261 -12.47 27.86 -31.36
CA HIS A 261 -12.15 27.81 -32.78
C HIS A 261 -11.83 29.21 -33.35
N GLU A 262 -12.60 30.23 -32.99
CA GLU A 262 -12.36 31.61 -33.41
C GLU A 262 -11.04 32.17 -32.86
N ARG A 263 -10.71 31.87 -31.59
CA ARG A 263 -9.45 32.33 -30.97
C ARG A 263 -8.21 31.65 -31.55
N LEU A 264 -8.30 30.37 -31.90
CA LEU A 264 -7.18 29.60 -32.43
C LEU A 264 -7.06 29.67 -33.96
N GLY A 265 -8.16 30.00 -34.65
CA GLY A 265 -8.25 29.97 -36.11
C GLY A 265 -8.26 28.55 -36.71
N HIS A 266 -8.39 27.51 -35.88
CA HIS A 266 -8.48 26.11 -36.30
C HIS A 266 -9.25 25.27 -35.27
N SER A 267 -9.57 24.01 -35.62
CA SER A 267 -10.28 23.08 -34.74
C SER A 267 -9.46 22.84 -33.46
N PRO A 268 -10.01 23.12 -32.26
CA PRO A 268 -9.26 23.00 -31.00
C PRO A 268 -8.95 21.54 -30.64
N THR A 269 -7.70 21.27 -30.24
CA THR A 269 -7.36 20.05 -29.47
C THR A 269 -7.79 20.20 -28.01
N THR A 270 -7.88 19.08 -27.26
CA THR A 270 -8.22 19.16 -25.84
C THR A 270 -7.20 19.97 -25.03
N ARG A 271 -5.92 19.91 -25.42
CA ARG A 271 -4.84 20.63 -24.74
C ARG A 271 -4.90 22.14 -25.04
N GLU A 272 -5.05 22.51 -26.31
CA GLU A 272 -5.19 23.93 -26.67
C GLU A 272 -6.44 24.54 -26.05
N TYR A 273 -7.54 23.79 -25.98
CA TYR A 273 -8.75 24.26 -25.31
C TYR A 273 -8.56 24.46 -23.80
N GLU A 274 -7.83 23.55 -23.13
CA GLU A 274 -7.46 23.70 -21.70
C GLU A 274 -6.56 24.93 -21.49
N ASP A 275 -5.62 25.19 -22.41
CA ASP A 275 -4.71 26.33 -22.33
C ASP A 275 -5.42 27.68 -22.56
N LEU A 276 -6.60 27.70 -23.19
CA LEU A 276 -7.43 28.91 -23.35
C LEU A 276 -8.23 29.29 -22.08
N ASP A 277 -8.28 28.41 -21.09
CA ASP A 277 -9.06 28.53 -19.84
C ASP A 277 -10.53 28.96 -20.05
N ILE A 278 -11.16 28.43 -21.10
CA ILE A 278 -12.58 28.65 -21.40
C ILE A 278 -13.44 27.64 -20.62
N ARG A 279 -14.61 28.06 -20.15
CA ARG A 279 -15.63 27.16 -19.59
C ARG A 279 -16.72 26.88 -20.63
N PRO A 280 -17.29 25.67 -20.68
CA PRO A 280 -17.06 24.50 -19.80
C PRO A 280 -15.77 23.75 -20.09
N THR A 281 -15.27 23.00 -19.10
CA THR A 281 -14.04 22.19 -19.18
C THR A 281 -14.16 21.03 -20.18
N VAL A 282 -13.02 20.48 -20.61
CA VAL A 282 -12.97 19.28 -21.47
C VAL A 282 -13.75 18.11 -20.86
N HIS A 283 -13.73 17.95 -19.55
CA HIS A 283 -14.46 16.90 -18.85
C HIS A 283 -15.98 17.11 -18.90
N GLU A 284 -16.45 18.34 -18.72
CA GLU A 284 -17.87 18.70 -18.81
C GLU A 284 -18.39 18.51 -20.25
N ILE A 285 -17.62 18.92 -21.26
CA ILE A 285 -17.96 18.70 -22.68
C ILE A 285 -18.06 17.20 -22.99
N LYS A 286 -17.10 16.39 -22.53
CA LYS A 286 -17.14 14.92 -22.69
C LYS A 286 -18.33 14.28 -21.96
N THR A 287 -18.71 14.80 -20.80
CA THR A 287 -19.87 14.31 -20.05
C THR A 287 -21.18 14.56 -20.81
N VAL A 288 -21.29 15.67 -21.53
CA VAL A 288 -22.52 16.03 -22.29
C VAL A 288 -22.58 15.34 -23.66
N PHE A 289 -21.45 15.19 -24.36
CA PHE A 289 -21.41 14.65 -25.73
C PHE A 289 -20.93 13.19 -25.82
N GLY A 290 -20.46 12.60 -24.72
CA GLY A 290 -19.83 11.28 -24.69
C GLY A 290 -18.34 11.33 -25.05
N SER A 291 -17.97 12.11 -26.07
CA SER A 291 -16.57 12.35 -26.43
C SER A 291 -16.30 13.76 -26.96
N TRP A 292 -15.01 14.15 -26.96
CA TRP A 292 -14.55 15.41 -27.54
C TRP A 292 -14.76 15.46 -29.06
N ASN A 293 -14.65 14.32 -29.74
CA ASN A 293 -14.83 14.23 -31.18
C ASN A 293 -16.33 14.34 -31.55
N ASP A 294 -17.23 13.78 -30.74
CA ASP A 294 -18.69 13.93 -30.95
C ASP A 294 -19.13 15.39 -30.82
N ALA A 295 -18.53 16.12 -29.87
CA ALA A 295 -18.75 17.56 -29.71
C ALA A 295 -18.26 18.36 -30.94
N LYS A 296 -17.07 18.04 -31.47
CA LYS A 296 -16.53 18.66 -32.69
C LYS A 296 -17.32 18.29 -33.96
N GLN A 297 -17.76 17.04 -34.09
CA GLN A 297 -18.60 16.60 -35.22
C GLN A 297 -19.95 17.33 -35.24
N SER A 298 -20.50 17.64 -34.07
CA SER A 298 -21.75 18.43 -33.96
C SER A 298 -21.61 19.85 -34.54
N LEU A 299 -20.39 20.36 -34.69
CA LEU A 299 -20.06 21.65 -35.32
C LEU A 299 -19.47 21.51 -36.74
N GLY A 300 -19.32 20.28 -37.24
CA GLY A 300 -18.68 20.01 -38.53
C GLY A 300 -17.16 20.26 -38.52
N TYR A 301 -16.52 20.30 -37.36
CA TYR A 301 -15.08 20.52 -37.24
C TYR A 301 -14.28 19.24 -37.50
N GLU A 302 -13.07 19.40 -38.04
CA GLU A 302 -12.14 18.29 -38.25
C GLU A 302 -11.80 17.60 -36.91
N THR A 303 -12.00 16.29 -36.87
CA THR A 303 -11.67 15.44 -35.72
C THR A 303 -10.27 14.83 -35.89
N ILE A 304 -9.57 14.67 -34.77
CA ILE A 304 -8.34 13.88 -34.75
C ILE A 304 -8.77 12.46 -34.36
N PRO A 305 -8.41 11.42 -35.12
CA PRO A 305 -8.76 10.05 -34.79
C PRO A 305 -8.30 9.72 -33.37
N SER A 306 -9.21 9.26 -32.52
CA SER A 306 -8.86 8.83 -31.18
C SER A 306 -7.95 7.60 -31.27
N SER A 307 -6.95 7.51 -30.40
CA SER A 307 -6.17 6.27 -30.24
C SER A 307 -7.03 5.07 -29.81
N HIS A 308 -8.26 5.33 -29.34
CA HIS A 308 -9.28 4.32 -29.05
C HIS A 308 -10.11 3.87 -30.27
N GLU A 309 -10.01 4.57 -31.41
CA GLU A 309 -10.75 4.27 -32.65
C GLU A 309 -9.87 3.63 -33.73
N ILE A 310 -8.62 3.25 -33.42
CA ILE A 310 -7.99 2.18 -34.21
C ILE A 310 -8.56 0.87 -33.65
N THR A 311 -9.76 0.55 -34.11
CA THR A 311 -10.49 -0.69 -33.79
C THR A 311 -9.80 -1.86 -34.45
N TYR A 312 -8.65 -2.28 -33.91
CA TYR A 312 -8.07 -3.57 -34.27
C TYR A 312 -9.10 -4.64 -33.90
N SER A 313 -9.57 -5.36 -34.91
CA SER A 313 -10.45 -6.51 -34.79
C SER A 313 -9.74 -7.65 -34.07
N ARG A 314 -10.47 -8.72 -33.75
CA ARG A 314 -9.84 -9.93 -33.20
C ARG A 314 -8.87 -10.53 -34.22
N GLU A 315 -9.24 -10.43 -35.49
CA GLU A 315 -8.50 -10.87 -36.66
C GLU A 315 -7.18 -10.08 -36.79
N ASP A 316 -7.21 -8.75 -36.69
CA ASP A 316 -5.99 -7.91 -36.73
C ASP A 316 -5.00 -8.27 -35.61
N CYS A 317 -5.50 -8.63 -34.43
CA CYS A 317 -4.67 -9.08 -33.31
C CYS A 317 -4.02 -10.45 -33.58
N ILE A 318 -4.76 -11.36 -34.20
CA ILE A 318 -4.29 -12.70 -34.58
C ILE A 318 -3.24 -12.60 -35.69
N ASP A 319 -3.49 -11.77 -36.69
CA ASP A 319 -2.58 -11.57 -37.82
C ASP A 319 -1.26 -10.94 -37.36
N GLY A 320 -1.33 -9.96 -36.45
CA GLY A 320 -0.14 -9.41 -35.81
C GLY A 320 0.67 -10.48 -35.08
N LEU A 321 0.02 -11.38 -34.32
CA LEU A 321 0.69 -12.48 -33.61
C LEU A 321 1.34 -13.49 -34.57
N LYS A 322 0.66 -13.86 -35.65
CA LYS A 322 1.18 -14.78 -36.66
C LYS A 322 2.38 -14.19 -37.40
N GLN A 323 2.29 -12.91 -37.77
CA GLN A 323 3.40 -12.18 -38.39
C GLN A 323 4.62 -12.14 -37.47
N ALA A 324 4.41 -11.89 -36.18
CA ALA A 324 5.49 -11.92 -35.20
C ALA A 324 6.11 -13.32 -35.06
N ALA A 325 5.29 -14.37 -35.09
CA ALA A 325 5.77 -15.75 -35.02
C ALA A 325 6.58 -16.15 -36.26
N GLU A 326 6.15 -15.70 -37.45
CA GLU A 326 6.86 -15.92 -38.70
C GLU A 326 8.24 -15.23 -38.71
N GLN A 327 8.31 -13.98 -38.23
CA GLN A 327 9.58 -13.24 -38.16
C GLN A 327 10.58 -13.82 -37.15
N LEU A 328 10.08 -14.38 -36.04
CA LEU A 328 10.94 -14.95 -34.99
C LEU A 328 11.23 -16.44 -35.19
N GLY A 329 10.46 -17.12 -36.06
CA GLY A 329 10.50 -18.58 -36.22
C GLY A 329 9.97 -19.36 -35.01
N VAL A 330 9.49 -18.66 -33.98
CA VAL A 330 8.94 -19.19 -32.73
C VAL A 330 7.76 -18.34 -32.27
N SER A 331 6.92 -18.85 -31.38
CA SER A 331 5.81 -18.06 -30.84
C SER A 331 6.35 -16.83 -30.05
N PRO A 332 5.78 -15.62 -30.21
CA PRO A 332 6.40 -14.40 -29.69
C PRO A 332 6.07 -14.14 -28.21
N THR A 333 7.03 -13.97 -27.31
CA THR A 333 6.73 -13.38 -25.98
C THR A 333 6.21 -11.95 -26.14
N MET A 334 5.53 -11.38 -25.12
CA MET A 334 5.07 -9.99 -25.18
C MET A 334 6.24 -8.99 -25.41
N ARG A 335 7.42 -9.31 -24.87
CA ARG A 335 8.61 -8.45 -25.00
C ARG A 335 9.18 -8.53 -26.41
N GLU A 336 9.31 -9.72 -26.98
CA GLU A 336 9.76 -9.91 -28.35
C GLU A 336 8.78 -9.28 -29.34
N TYR A 337 7.47 -9.51 -29.16
CA TYR A 337 6.43 -8.87 -29.95
C TYR A 337 6.54 -7.34 -29.94
N ALA A 338 6.74 -6.74 -28.76
CA ALA A 338 6.90 -5.30 -28.62
C ALA A 338 8.15 -4.77 -29.34
N SER A 339 9.23 -5.56 -29.38
CA SER A 339 10.48 -5.19 -30.06
C SER A 339 10.37 -5.19 -31.59
N LEU A 340 9.42 -5.94 -32.16
CA LEU A 340 9.17 -5.99 -33.61
C LEU A 340 8.39 -4.78 -34.13
N GLY A 341 7.82 -3.95 -33.26
CA GLY A 341 7.06 -2.76 -33.66
C GLY A 341 5.74 -3.06 -34.38
N ILE A 342 5.29 -4.31 -34.40
CA ILE A 342 4.05 -4.77 -35.05
C ILE A 342 2.83 -4.17 -34.33
N LYS A 343 1.79 -3.84 -35.10
CA LYS A 343 0.50 -3.37 -34.61
C LYS A 343 -0.57 -4.45 -34.79
N PRO A 344 -1.57 -4.56 -33.89
CA PRO A 344 -1.78 -3.80 -32.65
C PRO A 344 -0.72 -4.03 -31.56
N SER A 345 -0.55 -3.08 -30.64
CA SER A 345 0.38 -3.28 -29.51
C SER A 345 -0.02 -4.47 -28.64
N GLY A 346 0.95 -5.11 -27.97
CA GLY A 346 0.66 -6.28 -27.15
C GLY A 346 -0.36 -6.04 -26.02
N ARG A 347 -0.46 -4.82 -25.50
CA ARG A 347 -1.49 -4.42 -24.52
C ARG A 347 -2.91 -4.43 -25.10
N VAL A 348 -3.08 -4.06 -26.37
CA VAL A 348 -4.37 -4.07 -27.06
C VAL A 348 -4.83 -5.51 -27.28
N ILE A 349 -3.93 -6.38 -27.71
CA ILE A 349 -4.18 -7.82 -27.88
C ILE A 349 -4.60 -8.45 -26.55
N LYS A 350 -3.84 -8.22 -25.47
CA LYS A 350 -4.17 -8.73 -24.12
C LYS A 350 -5.56 -8.29 -23.66
N ARG A 351 -5.92 -7.00 -23.85
CA ARG A 351 -7.24 -6.49 -23.47
C ARG A 351 -8.38 -7.11 -24.28
N ARG A 352 -8.14 -7.48 -25.55
CA ARG A 352 -9.17 -8.04 -26.44
C ARG A 352 -9.45 -9.53 -26.22
N PHE A 353 -8.44 -10.27 -25.77
CA PHE A 353 -8.51 -11.71 -25.53
C PHE A 353 -8.39 -12.07 -24.06
N GLU A 354 -8.54 -11.10 -23.15
CA GLU A 354 -8.37 -11.23 -21.69
C GLU A 354 -6.93 -11.54 -21.24
N THR A 355 -6.23 -12.43 -21.96
CA THR A 355 -4.84 -12.82 -21.74
C THR A 355 -4.05 -12.91 -23.05
N TRP A 356 -2.72 -12.83 -22.95
CA TRP A 356 -1.82 -13.02 -24.11
C TRP A 356 -1.82 -14.47 -24.61
N ASN A 357 -1.94 -15.44 -23.70
CA ASN A 357 -1.96 -16.86 -24.04
C ASN A 357 -3.26 -17.29 -24.71
N GLU A 358 -4.40 -16.70 -24.33
CA GLU A 358 -5.66 -16.91 -25.05
C GLU A 358 -5.59 -16.38 -26.48
N ALA A 359 -5.00 -15.18 -26.68
CA ALA A 359 -4.77 -14.66 -28.03
C ALA A 359 -3.89 -15.58 -28.89
N LYS A 360 -2.84 -16.17 -28.29
CA LYS A 360 -1.97 -17.15 -28.96
C LYS A 360 -2.65 -18.46 -29.28
N GLU A 361 -3.46 -18.97 -28.37
CA GLU A 361 -4.24 -20.18 -28.55
C GLU A 361 -5.19 -20.02 -29.74
N VAL A 362 -5.90 -18.89 -29.82
CA VAL A 362 -6.76 -18.58 -30.99
C VAL A 362 -5.93 -18.38 -32.27
N ALA A 363 -4.72 -17.83 -32.17
CA ALA A 363 -3.80 -17.69 -33.30
C ALA A 363 -3.15 -19.01 -33.76
N GLY A 364 -3.34 -20.11 -33.04
CA GLY A 364 -2.69 -21.40 -33.31
C GLY A 364 -1.21 -21.44 -32.94
N LEU A 365 -0.78 -20.56 -32.02
CA LEU A 365 0.60 -20.42 -31.57
C LEU A 365 0.83 -21.12 -30.22
N GLU A 366 2.04 -21.65 -30.03
CA GLU A 366 2.43 -22.27 -28.76
C GLU A 366 2.36 -21.25 -27.61
N LYS A 367 1.75 -21.66 -26.50
CA LYS A 367 1.67 -20.86 -25.27
C LYS A 367 3.01 -20.90 -24.55
N TYR A 368 3.38 -19.79 -23.92
CA TYR A 368 4.49 -19.82 -22.96
C TYR A 368 3.93 -19.81 -21.56
N ASP A 369 4.53 -20.60 -20.68
CA ASP A 369 4.38 -20.37 -19.25
C ASP A 369 5.03 -19.02 -18.97
N ASP A 370 4.22 -17.99 -18.72
CA ASP A 370 4.75 -16.68 -18.38
C ASP A 370 5.31 -16.66 -16.95
N GLY A 371 5.38 -17.81 -16.29
CA GLY A 371 5.85 -17.98 -14.93
C GLY A 371 4.88 -17.44 -13.90
N THR A 372 3.73 -16.88 -14.31
CA THR A 372 2.78 -16.24 -13.41
C THR A 372 1.74 -17.25 -12.98
N ARG A 373 1.69 -17.54 -11.69
CA ARG A 373 0.67 -18.41 -11.10
C ARG A 373 -0.70 -17.74 -11.10
N SER A 374 -1.74 -18.54 -10.88
CA SER A 374 -3.12 -18.06 -10.69
C SER A 374 -3.30 -17.15 -9.47
N ASP A 375 -2.33 -17.12 -8.55
CA ASP A 375 -2.27 -16.23 -7.40
C ASP A 375 -1.53 -14.90 -7.70
N GLY A 376 -1.06 -14.71 -8.94
CA GLY A 376 -0.40 -13.48 -9.40
C GLY A 376 1.12 -13.43 -9.17
N HIS A 377 1.73 -14.46 -8.58
CA HIS A 377 3.17 -14.50 -8.35
C HIS A 377 3.94 -14.97 -9.59
N TYR A 378 4.95 -14.18 -10.00
CA TYR A 378 5.84 -14.46 -11.12
C TYR A 378 7.08 -15.25 -10.68
N TYR A 379 7.21 -16.49 -11.17
CA TYR A 379 8.33 -17.40 -10.95
C TYR A 379 9.27 -17.55 -12.15
N GLY A 380 9.10 -16.74 -13.18
CA GLY A 380 9.96 -16.75 -14.37
C GLY A 380 9.52 -17.76 -15.44
N PRO A 381 9.93 -17.54 -16.70
CA PRO A 381 9.39 -18.25 -17.87
C PRO A 381 9.74 -19.74 -17.92
N GLU A 382 10.74 -20.18 -17.14
CA GLU A 382 11.17 -21.59 -17.08
C GLU A 382 10.43 -22.39 -16.00
N TRP A 383 9.52 -21.76 -15.24
CA TRP A 383 8.88 -22.40 -14.08
C TRP A 383 8.14 -23.69 -14.44
N GLY A 384 7.37 -23.72 -15.53
CA GLY A 384 6.63 -24.91 -15.95
C GLY A 384 7.54 -26.09 -16.26
N MET A 385 8.65 -25.83 -16.97
CA MET A 385 9.68 -26.84 -17.23
C MET A 385 10.33 -27.32 -15.92
N ARG A 386 10.71 -26.40 -15.03
CA ARG A 386 11.32 -26.75 -13.73
C ARG A 386 10.36 -27.53 -12.84
N ARG A 387 9.09 -27.15 -12.81
CA ARG A 387 8.03 -27.84 -12.06
C ARG A 387 7.89 -29.28 -12.53
N GLU A 388 7.85 -29.50 -13.84
CA GLU A 388 7.75 -30.84 -14.42
C GLU A 388 9.00 -31.68 -14.13
N GLN A 389 10.19 -31.10 -14.26
CA GLN A 389 11.46 -31.77 -13.89
C GLN A 389 11.48 -32.23 -12.43
N VAL A 390 10.99 -31.40 -11.51
CA VAL A 390 10.93 -31.74 -10.07
C VAL A 390 9.92 -32.86 -9.80
N LEU A 391 8.74 -32.82 -10.43
CA LEU A 391 7.75 -33.89 -10.31
C LEU A 391 8.29 -35.22 -10.82
N GLN A 392 8.98 -35.21 -11.96
CA GLN A 392 9.61 -36.41 -12.53
C GLN A 392 10.74 -36.95 -11.65
N ARG A 393 11.62 -36.07 -11.15
CA ARG A 393 12.68 -36.42 -10.18
C ARG A 393 12.09 -37.10 -8.94
N ASP A 394 10.98 -36.58 -8.46
CA ASP A 394 10.28 -37.03 -7.26
C ASP A 394 9.34 -38.22 -7.53
N GLY A 395 9.46 -38.87 -8.70
CA GLY A 395 8.69 -40.05 -9.06
C GLY A 395 7.18 -39.80 -9.16
N ASN A 396 6.76 -38.57 -9.44
CA ASN A 396 5.37 -38.11 -9.40
C ASN A 396 4.67 -38.41 -8.07
N GLN A 397 5.41 -38.35 -6.96
CA GLN A 397 4.91 -38.64 -5.62
C GLN A 397 5.26 -37.53 -4.63
N CYS A 398 4.39 -37.33 -3.65
CA CYS A 398 4.66 -36.47 -2.51
C CYS A 398 5.85 -37.02 -1.71
N GLN A 399 6.94 -36.25 -1.62
CA GLN A 399 8.18 -36.67 -0.95
C GLN A 399 8.06 -36.87 0.57
N ARG A 400 6.91 -36.51 1.16
CA ARG A 400 6.64 -36.75 2.58
C ARG A 400 5.69 -37.92 2.84
N CYS A 401 4.61 -38.06 2.07
CA CYS A 401 3.55 -39.04 2.37
C CYS A 401 3.33 -40.08 1.27
N GLY A 402 4.08 -40.00 0.17
CA GLY A 402 4.05 -40.99 -0.91
C GLY A 402 2.83 -40.95 -1.83
N ILE A 403 1.83 -40.10 -1.59
CA ILE A 403 0.65 -40.01 -2.47
C ILE A 403 1.08 -39.60 -3.88
N GLY A 404 0.65 -40.36 -4.89
CA GLY A 404 0.94 -40.10 -6.29
C GLY A 404 0.13 -38.92 -6.86
N VAL A 405 0.60 -38.34 -7.97
CA VAL A 405 -0.09 -37.24 -8.67
C VAL A 405 -1.51 -37.64 -9.08
N GLU A 406 -1.70 -38.82 -9.67
CA GLU A 406 -3.01 -39.29 -10.13
C GLU A 406 -3.99 -39.44 -8.96
N GLU A 407 -3.59 -40.16 -7.91
CA GLU A 407 -4.38 -40.35 -6.69
C GLU A 407 -4.72 -38.99 -6.01
N HIS A 408 -3.78 -38.04 -6.03
CA HIS A 408 -4.01 -36.71 -5.48
C HIS A 408 -4.99 -35.88 -6.34
N ILE A 409 -4.93 -35.99 -7.67
CA ILE A 409 -5.88 -35.33 -8.58
C ILE A 409 -7.28 -35.89 -8.36
N ASP A 410 -7.43 -37.20 -8.22
CA ASP A 410 -8.73 -37.82 -7.97
C ASP A 410 -9.34 -37.35 -6.65
N LYS A 411 -8.50 -37.27 -5.60
CA LYS A 411 -8.95 -36.92 -4.25
C LYS A 411 -9.18 -35.42 -4.03
N TYR A 412 -8.35 -34.56 -4.63
CA TYR A 412 -8.31 -33.12 -4.34
C TYR A 412 -8.54 -32.22 -5.56
N ARG A 413 -8.82 -32.82 -6.73
CA ARG A 413 -9.02 -32.14 -8.03
C ARG A 413 -7.89 -31.19 -8.40
N ARG A 414 -6.66 -31.52 -7.99
CA ARG A 414 -5.45 -30.74 -8.25
C ARG A 414 -4.20 -31.63 -8.23
N SER A 415 -3.19 -31.26 -9.00
CA SER A 415 -1.87 -31.92 -9.01
C SER A 415 -1.10 -31.64 -7.70
N LEU A 416 0.05 -32.32 -7.51
CA LEU A 416 0.97 -32.02 -6.42
C LEU A 416 1.53 -30.59 -6.55
N HIS A 417 1.89 -30.02 -5.40
CA HIS A 417 2.60 -28.75 -5.34
C HIS A 417 4.10 -28.99 -5.50
N VAL A 418 4.79 -28.11 -6.21
CA VAL A 418 6.25 -27.97 -6.13
C VAL A 418 6.53 -26.78 -5.22
N HIS A 419 7.21 -27.05 -4.13
CA HIS A 419 7.43 -26.13 -3.01
C HIS A 419 8.88 -25.67 -2.97
N HIS A 420 9.10 -24.36 -2.81
CA HIS A 420 10.41 -23.78 -2.54
C HIS A 420 10.77 -23.97 -1.07
N ILE A 421 11.87 -24.67 -0.79
CA ILE A 421 12.35 -24.96 0.57
C ILE A 421 12.88 -23.67 1.24
N VAL A 422 13.77 -22.95 0.54
CA VAL A 422 14.12 -21.56 0.84
C VAL A 422 13.13 -20.66 0.09
N PRO A 423 12.45 -19.72 0.77
CA PRO A 423 11.43 -18.88 0.14
C PRO A 423 11.93 -18.16 -1.10
N PHE A 424 11.08 -18.09 -2.13
CA PHE A 424 11.43 -17.47 -3.42
C PHE A 424 11.93 -16.02 -3.27
N GLY A 425 11.39 -15.26 -2.31
CA GLY A 425 11.77 -13.86 -2.05
C GLY A 425 13.18 -13.65 -1.49
N GLU A 426 13.86 -14.71 -1.04
CA GLU A 426 15.25 -14.66 -0.54
C GLU A 426 16.29 -14.64 -1.67
N PHE A 427 15.85 -14.75 -2.92
CA PHE A 427 16.73 -14.81 -4.09
C PHE A 427 16.58 -13.57 -4.97
N SER A 428 17.70 -13.06 -5.46
CA SER A 428 17.74 -11.97 -6.45
C SER A 428 17.37 -12.40 -7.87
N SER A 429 17.28 -13.71 -8.13
CA SER A 429 16.97 -14.25 -9.46
C SER A 429 16.07 -15.47 -9.37
N HIS A 430 15.04 -15.51 -10.22
CA HIS A 430 14.18 -16.68 -10.40
C HIS A 430 14.97 -17.93 -10.83
N LYS A 431 16.13 -17.77 -11.51
CA LYS A 431 16.98 -18.90 -11.91
C LYS A 431 17.57 -19.61 -10.70
N THR A 432 18.05 -18.86 -9.72
CA THR A 432 18.61 -19.39 -8.48
C THR A 432 17.50 -19.91 -7.57
N ALA A 433 16.39 -19.17 -7.45
CA ALA A 433 15.25 -19.58 -6.65
C ALA A 433 14.65 -20.92 -7.11
N ASN A 434 14.58 -21.12 -8.44
CA ASN A 434 14.04 -22.33 -9.06
C ASN A 434 15.09 -23.42 -9.30
N HIS A 435 16.26 -23.34 -8.66
CA HIS A 435 17.24 -24.41 -8.72
C HIS A 435 16.63 -25.70 -8.17
N ILE A 436 16.88 -26.84 -8.83
CA ILE A 436 16.19 -28.10 -8.54
C ILE A 436 16.37 -28.55 -7.08
N THR A 437 17.51 -28.24 -6.46
CA THR A 437 17.79 -28.58 -5.05
C THR A 437 16.95 -27.77 -4.07
N ASN A 438 16.44 -26.59 -4.47
CA ASN A 438 15.56 -25.77 -3.65
C ASN A 438 14.07 -26.15 -3.79
N LEU A 439 13.74 -27.12 -4.65
CA LEU A 439 12.37 -27.47 -5.00
C LEU A 439 12.04 -28.90 -4.55
N ILE A 440 10.82 -29.10 -4.05
CA ILE A 440 10.33 -30.43 -3.63
C ILE A 440 8.84 -30.63 -3.94
N SER A 441 8.48 -31.82 -4.41
CA SER A 441 7.09 -32.21 -4.69
C SER A 441 6.37 -32.66 -3.43
N ILE A 442 5.30 -31.96 -3.05
CA ILE A 442 4.50 -32.27 -1.86
C ILE A 442 3.00 -32.10 -2.11
N CYS A 443 2.18 -32.90 -1.42
CA CYS A 443 0.73 -32.82 -1.51
C CYS A 443 0.17 -31.60 -0.77
N GLN A 444 -1.08 -31.23 -1.03
CA GLN A 444 -1.72 -30.06 -0.42
C GLN A 444 -1.69 -30.11 1.13
N LYS A 445 -1.90 -31.30 1.72
CA LYS A 445 -1.85 -31.48 3.18
C LYS A 445 -0.45 -31.28 3.75
N CYS A 446 0.57 -31.81 3.07
CA CYS A 446 1.96 -31.68 3.50
C CYS A 446 2.45 -30.23 3.31
N HIS A 447 2.06 -29.56 2.22
CA HIS A 447 2.37 -28.15 1.97
C HIS A 447 1.92 -27.24 3.13
N LYS A 448 0.66 -27.38 3.55
CA LYS A 448 0.10 -26.61 4.68
C LYS A 448 0.88 -26.74 5.99
N SER A 449 1.57 -27.86 6.16
CA SER A 449 2.34 -28.12 7.38
C SER A 449 3.77 -27.60 7.33
N VAL A 450 4.22 -27.06 6.19
CA VAL A 450 5.57 -26.51 6.02
C VAL A 450 5.57 -25.03 5.62
N GLU A 451 4.55 -24.55 4.90
CA GLU A 451 4.52 -23.21 4.26
C GLU A 451 4.74 -22.01 5.19
N SER A 452 4.43 -22.12 6.49
CA SER A 452 4.57 -21.04 7.48
C SER A 452 5.77 -21.20 8.42
N LYS A 453 6.67 -22.15 8.16
CA LYS A 453 7.76 -22.52 9.07
C LYS A 453 9.11 -22.05 8.52
N SER A 454 10.09 -21.88 9.40
CA SER A 454 11.48 -21.60 9.01
C SER A 454 12.07 -22.76 8.20
N VAL A 455 13.07 -22.48 7.37
CA VAL A 455 13.72 -23.47 6.48
C VAL A 455 14.18 -24.70 7.27
N GLU A 456 14.80 -24.51 8.43
CA GLU A 456 15.29 -25.61 9.28
C GLU A 456 14.14 -26.51 9.73
N LYS A 457 13.02 -25.91 10.11
CA LYS A 457 11.85 -26.64 10.60
C LYS A 457 11.12 -27.35 9.47
N GLN A 458 11.09 -26.77 8.27
CA GLN A 458 10.59 -27.44 7.07
C GLN A 458 11.42 -28.66 6.73
N CYS A 459 12.75 -28.51 6.66
CA CYS A 459 13.70 -29.59 6.41
C CYS A 459 13.55 -30.75 7.41
N ASN A 460 13.43 -30.43 8.70
CA ASN A 460 13.18 -31.43 9.74
C ASN A 460 11.85 -32.18 9.56
N ILE A 461 10.78 -31.50 9.14
CA ILE A 461 9.46 -32.12 8.90
C ILE A 461 9.46 -33.00 7.64
N LEU A 462 10.22 -32.59 6.63
CA LEU A 462 10.33 -33.26 5.34
C LEU A 462 11.39 -34.36 5.34
N GLY A 463 12.27 -34.42 6.34
CA GLY A 463 13.37 -35.39 6.41
C GLY A 463 14.47 -35.12 5.38
N ILE A 464 14.69 -33.85 5.02
CA ILE A 464 15.67 -33.43 4.01
C ILE A 464 16.73 -32.51 4.62
N SER A 465 17.88 -32.40 3.97
CA SER A 465 18.91 -31.42 4.33
C SER A 465 18.54 -30.03 3.81
N ILE A 466 19.06 -28.98 4.46
CA ILE A 466 18.93 -27.61 3.97
C ILE A 466 19.68 -27.51 2.64
N PRO A 467 19.04 -27.03 1.56
CA PRO A 467 19.68 -26.99 0.26
C PRO A 467 20.81 -25.96 0.23
N GLU A 468 21.97 -26.36 -0.32
CA GLU A 468 23.11 -25.47 -0.59
C GLU A 468 22.83 -24.60 -1.82
N VAL A 469 21.85 -23.71 -1.71
CA VAL A 469 21.58 -22.67 -2.71
C VAL A 469 21.99 -21.34 -2.11
N SER A 470 23.09 -20.78 -2.62
CA SER A 470 23.72 -19.56 -2.09
C SER A 470 22.69 -18.43 -1.95
N SER A 471 22.31 -18.13 -0.71
CA SER A 471 21.68 -16.87 -0.35
C SER A 471 22.73 -15.76 -0.48
N GLY A 472 22.88 -15.23 -1.70
CA GLY A 472 23.61 -14.00 -2.00
C GLY A 472 25.02 -13.85 -1.39
N ASN A 473 26.03 -14.41 -2.06
CA ASN A 473 27.31 -13.73 -2.23
C ASN A 473 27.92 -14.17 -3.57
N ILE A 474 28.32 -13.18 -4.37
CA ILE A 474 28.85 -13.34 -5.72
C ILE A 474 30.29 -13.86 -5.61
N GLU A 475 30.47 -15.18 -5.54
CA GLU A 475 31.75 -15.86 -5.85
C GLU A 475 31.52 -17.38 -5.91
N GLY A 476 31.10 -17.88 -7.07
CA GLY A 476 30.89 -19.33 -7.24
C GLY A 476 30.25 -19.78 -8.54
N GLN A 477 29.99 -18.86 -9.49
CA GLN A 477 29.21 -19.15 -10.69
C GLN A 477 29.98 -19.86 -11.83
N GLN A 478 31.06 -20.60 -11.52
CA GLN A 478 31.87 -21.28 -12.56
C GLN A 478 32.09 -22.78 -12.35
N LYS A 479 31.44 -23.46 -11.38
CA LYS A 479 31.75 -24.87 -11.12
C LYS A 479 30.63 -25.91 -11.23
N LEU A 480 29.40 -25.55 -11.63
CA LEU A 480 28.31 -26.54 -11.67
C LEU A 480 27.66 -26.79 -13.05
N ASP A 481 28.20 -26.23 -14.13
CA ASP A 481 27.79 -26.55 -15.52
C ASP A 481 28.49 -27.79 -16.09
N GLN A 482 29.01 -28.71 -15.26
CA GLN A 482 29.68 -29.93 -15.75
C GLN A 482 28.89 -31.24 -15.62
N TYR A 483 27.61 -31.18 -15.22
CA TYR A 483 26.75 -32.36 -15.27
C TYR A 483 25.34 -32.00 -15.78
N THR A 484 25.27 -31.70 -17.07
CA THR A 484 24.06 -31.81 -17.91
C THR A 484 24.40 -32.63 -19.14
#